data_AF-U1M2D2-F1
#
_entry.id   AF-U1M2D2-F1
#
_cell.length_a   1.000
_cell.length_b   1.000
_cell.length_c   1.000
_cell.angle_alpha   90.00
_cell.angle_beta   90.00
_cell.angle_gamma   90.00
#
_symmetry.space_group_name_H-M   'P 1'
#
loop_
_entity.id
_entity.type
_entity.pdbx_description
1 polymer ?
#
loop_
_entity_poly.entity_id
_entity_poly.type
_entity_poly.pdbx_seq_one_letter_code
_entity_poly.pdbx_strand_id
1 'polypeptide(L)'
;MSNNAVLTVNAEELKSYASAVRGEAPAAQALAKSSAEALSAYGPALGGKAAQAAADLQEAWAAADEAYIKRLGDTADQVESSAALYEGSDDSGAHALRLVEQDGGH
;
A
#
# COMPACT_ATOMS: atom_id res chain seq x y z
N MET A 1 7.91 -39.24 1.63
CA MET A 1 7.39 -38.27 0.64
C MET A 1 7.98 -36.93 1.02
N SER A 2 9.02 -36.48 0.30
CA SER A 2 9.73 -35.24 0.64
C SER A 2 9.04 -34.09 -0.09
N ASN A 3 8.17 -33.36 0.60
CA ASN A 3 7.56 -32.17 0.05
C ASN A 3 8.56 -31.00 0.20
N ASN A 4 9.64 -31.03 -0.59
CA ASN A 4 10.57 -29.93 -0.74
C ASN A 4 9.87 -28.80 -1.50
N ALA A 5 8.93 -28.11 -0.85
CA ALA A 5 8.27 -26.95 -1.42
C ALA A 5 9.31 -25.82 -1.55
N VAL A 6 9.78 -25.60 -2.78
CA VAL A 6 10.59 -24.44 -3.14
C VAL A 6 9.65 -23.27 -3.34
N LEU A 7 9.81 -22.22 -2.55
CA LEU A 7 9.08 -20.96 -2.74
C LEU A 7 9.90 -20.11 -3.70
N THR A 8 9.46 -20.03 -4.95
CA THR A 8 10.10 -19.18 -5.95
C THR A 8 9.59 -17.75 -5.79
N VAL A 9 10.47 -16.82 -5.44
CA VAL A 9 10.17 -15.38 -5.38
C VAL A 9 10.73 -14.71 -6.63
N ASN A 10 9.85 -14.11 -7.44
CA ASN A 10 10.23 -13.40 -8.65
C ASN A 10 10.38 -11.90 -8.38
N ALA A 11 11.60 -11.36 -8.56
CA ALA A 11 11.88 -9.95 -8.33
C ALA A 11 11.10 -9.03 -9.31
N GLU A 12 10.89 -9.46 -10.56
CA GLU A 12 10.11 -8.71 -11.56
C GLU A 12 8.62 -8.62 -11.17
N GLU A 13 8.05 -9.70 -10.64
CA GLU A 13 6.67 -9.68 -10.14
C GLU A 13 6.52 -8.73 -8.96
N LEU A 14 7.47 -8.74 -8.01
CA LEU A 14 7.47 -7.79 -6.89
C LEU A 14 7.57 -6.34 -7.37
N LYS A 15 8.44 -6.06 -8.36
CA LYS A 15 8.53 -4.72 -8.97
C LYS A 15 7.25 -4.30 -9.69
N SER A 16 6.59 -5.25 -10.36
CA SER A 16 5.28 -5.03 -10.97
C SER A 16 4.22 -4.66 -9.92
N TYR A 17 4.17 -5.38 -8.79
CA TYR A 17 3.27 -5.06 -7.68
C TYR A 17 3.58 -3.69 -7.05
N ALA A 18 4.85 -3.36 -6.81
CA ALA A 18 5.24 -2.05 -6.29
C ALA A 18 4.78 -0.92 -7.22
N SER A 19 4.94 -1.10 -8.54
CA SER A 19 4.49 -0.15 -9.55
C SER A 19 2.96 -0.02 -9.59
N ALA A 20 2.23 -1.13 -9.48
CA ALA A 20 0.77 -1.12 -9.43
C ALA A 20 0.25 -0.37 -8.18
N VAL A 21 0.80 -0.64 -7.00
CA VAL A 21 0.45 0.06 -5.76
C VAL A 21 0.73 1.56 -5.87
N ARG A 22 1.88 1.94 -6.43
CA ARG A 22 2.23 3.35 -6.66
C ARG A 22 1.28 4.01 -7.68
N GLY A 23 0.77 3.24 -8.64
CA GLY A 23 -0.23 3.68 -9.62
C GLY A 23 -1.62 3.99 -9.05
N GLU A 24 -1.97 3.48 -7.86
CA GLU A 24 -3.25 3.77 -7.19
C GLU A 24 -3.22 5.12 -6.44
N ALA A 25 -2.05 5.61 -6.05
CA ALA A 25 -1.91 6.84 -5.26
C ALA A 25 -2.53 8.09 -5.94
N PRO A 26 -2.40 8.32 -7.27
CA PRO A 26 -3.06 9.43 -7.94
C PRO A 26 -4.59 9.38 -7.88
N ALA A 27 -5.19 8.19 -7.97
CA ALA A 27 -6.64 8.04 -7.87
C ALA A 27 -7.13 8.35 -6.44
N ALA A 28 -6.40 7.87 -5.43
CA ALA A 28 -6.67 8.19 -4.03
C ALA A 28 -6.54 9.71 -3.75
N GLN A 29 -5.49 10.35 -4.26
CA GLN A 29 -5.30 11.81 -4.16
C GLN A 29 -6.43 12.60 -4.84
N ALA A 30 -6.87 12.16 -6.02
CA ALA A 30 -7.96 12.81 -6.74
C ALA A 30 -9.28 12.72 -5.97
N LEU A 31 -9.57 11.56 -5.38
CA LEU A 31 -10.77 11.36 -4.56
C LEU A 31 -10.74 12.22 -3.29
N ALA A 32 -9.62 12.24 -2.56
CA ALA A 32 -9.43 13.06 -1.36
C ALA A 32 -9.59 14.55 -1.66
N LYS A 33 -9.06 15.02 -2.79
CA LYS A 33 -9.25 16.40 -3.24
C LYS A 33 -10.71 16.70 -3.55
N SER A 34 -11.39 15.83 -4.30
CA SER A 34 -12.79 16.03 -4.68
C SER A 34 -13.74 16.05 -3.48
N SER A 35 -13.52 15.18 -2.49
CA SER A 35 -14.31 15.16 -1.25
C SER A 35 -14.09 16.42 -0.42
N ALA A 36 -12.84 16.88 -0.28
CA ALA A 36 -12.49 18.11 0.42
C ALA A 36 -13.12 19.36 -0.24
N GLU A 37 -13.08 19.43 -1.57
CA GLU A 37 -13.71 20.52 -2.34
C GLU A 37 -15.23 20.53 -2.13
N ALA A 38 -15.88 19.36 -2.15
CA ALA A 38 -17.33 19.26 -1.92
C ALA A 38 -17.72 19.70 -0.49
N LEU A 39 -16.99 19.23 0.53
CA LEU A 39 -17.25 19.62 1.92
C LEU A 39 -16.98 21.12 2.15
N SER A 40 -15.92 21.67 1.54
CA SER A 40 -15.63 23.10 1.64
C SER A 40 -16.68 23.97 0.91
N ALA A 41 -17.23 23.50 -0.22
CA ALA A 41 -18.20 24.26 -1.00
C ALA A 41 -19.61 24.23 -0.39
N TYR A 42 -20.04 23.07 0.12
CA TYR A 42 -21.41 22.86 0.58
C TYR A 42 -21.57 22.84 2.10
N GLY A 43 -20.51 22.53 2.85
CA GLY A 43 -20.52 22.46 4.31
C GLY A 43 -20.99 23.75 4.99
N PRO A 44 -20.51 24.95 4.59
CA PRO A 44 -20.97 26.21 5.16
C PRO A 44 -22.47 26.47 4.97
N ALA A 45 -23.06 25.98 3.87
CA ALA A 45 -24.48 26.15 3.56
C ALA A 45 -25.40 25.34 4.49
N LEU A 46 -24.88 24.35 5.21
CA LEU A 46 -25.65 23.55 6.17
C LEU A 46 -26.03 24.34 7.43
N GLY A 47 -25.24 25.36 7.78
CA GLY A 47 -25.47 26.21 8.94
C GLY A 47 -25.36 25.52 10.31
N GLY A 48 -25.17 26.33 11.36
CA GLY A 48 -25.19 25.88 12.76
C GLY A 48 -24.29 24.67 13.04
N LYS A 49 -24.82 23.67 13.76
CA LYS A 49 -24.09 22.46 14.13
C LYS A 49 -23.75 21.55 12.94
N ALA A 50 -24.51 21.63 11.86
CA ALA A 50 -24.27 20.80 10.67
C ALA A 50 -23.04 21.30 9.89
N ALA A 51 -22.83 22.62 9.83
CA ALA A 51 -21.60 23.18 9.28
C ALA A 51 -20.37 22.79 10.12
N GLN A 52 -20.48 22.79 11.45
CA GLN A 52 -19.41 22.33 12.35
C GLN A 52 -19.09 20.85 12.09
N ALA A 53 -20.10 19.98 12.05
CA ALA A 53 -19.89 18.56 11.78
C ALA A 53 -19.27 18.28 10.40
N ALA A 54 -19.60 19.09 9.39
CA ALA A 54 -18.97 18.99 8.07
C ALA A 54 -17.49 19.40 8.09
N ALA A 55 -17.14 20.42 8.87
CA ALA A 55 -15.75 20.83 9.07
C ALA A 55 -14.94 19.76 9.84
N ASP A 56 -15.50 19.23 10.92
CA ASP A 56 -14.87 18.15 11.70
C ASP A 56 -14.67 16.88 10.84
N LEU A 57 -15.65 16.56 9.98
CA LEU A 57 -15.55 15.45 9.03
C LEU A 57 -14.45 15.68 7.99
N GLN A 58 -14.35 16.91 7.46
CA GLN A 58 -13.32 17.27 6.48
C GLN A 58 -11.92 17.10 7.09
N GLU A 59 -11.70 17.53 8.32
CA GLU A 59 -10.43 17.37 9.02
C GLU A 59 -10.09 15.89 9.27
N ALA A 60 -11.06 15.11 9.76
CA ALA A 60 -10.88 13.69 10.01
C ALA A 60 -10.56 12.90 8.73
N TRP A 61 -11.22 13.23 7.61
CA TRP A 61 -10.95 12.59 6.32
C TRP A 61 -9.62 13.02 5.73
N ALA A 62 -9.24 14.30 5.82
CA ALA A 62 -7.94 14.76 5.34
C ALA A 62 -6.78 13.98 5.99
N ALA A 63 -6.83 13.78 7.31
CA ALA A 63 -5.82 13.00 8.03
C ALA A 63 -5.81 11.52 7.63
N ALA A 64 -6.99 10.93 7.42
CA ALA A 64 -7.12 9.53 6.99
C ALA A 64 -6.61 9.31 5.56
N ASP A 65 -6.94 10.23 4.64
CA ASP A 65 -6.51 10.18 3.25
C ASP A 65 -5.00 10.36 3.13
N GLU A 66 -4.40 11.30 3.88
CA GLU A 66 -2.95 11.48 3.96
C GLU A 66 -2.26 10.21 4.45
N ALA A 67 -2.76 9.60 5.54
CA ALA A 67 -2.20 8.36 6.07
C ALA A 67 -2.34 7.19 5.07
N TYR A 68 -3.45 7.11 4.34
CA TYR A 68 -3.67 6.08 3.32
C TYR A 68 -2.71 6.23 2.14
N ILE A 69 -2.59 7.44 1.59
CA ILE A 69 -1.66 7.75 0.48
C ILE A 69 -0.22 7.47 0.89
N LYS A 70 0.17 7.88 2.10
CA LYS A 70 1.50 7.57 2.65
C LYS A 70 1.71 6.06 2.73
N ARG A 71 0.73 5.31 3.23
CA ARG A 71 0.82 3.86 3.35
C ARG A 71 0.95 3.16 2.00
N LEU A 72 0.30 3.66 0.94
CA LEU A 72 0.50 3.15 -0.43
C LEU A 72 1.96 3.32 -0.86
N GLY A 73 2.54 4.50 -0.64
CA GLY A 73 3.96 4.78 -0.91
C GLY A 73 4.89 3.88 -0.12
N ASP A 74 4.74 3.85 1.21
CA ASP A 74 5.55 3.00 2.10
C ASP A 74 5.47 1.52 1.71
N THR A 75 4.27 1.04 1.31
CA THR A 75 4.06 -0.35 0.87
C THR A 75 4.78 -0.61 -0.45
N ALA A 76 4.67 0.29 -1.43
CA ALA A 76 5.38 0.15 -2.70
C ALA A 76 6.90 0.11 -2.48
N ASP A 77 7.43 0.99 -1.63
CA ASP A 77 8.86 1.05 -1.30
C ASP A 77 9.33 -0.21 -0.57
N GLN A 78 8.51 -0.78 0.32
CA GLN A 78 8.82 -2.02 1.01
C GLN A 78 8.84 -3.23 0.06
N VAL A 79 7.88 -3.29 -0.88
CA VAL A 79 7.83 -4.35 -1.90
C VAL A 79 9.02 -4.23 -2.86
N GLU A 80 9.36 -3.02 -3.30
CA GLU A 80 10.51 -2.75 -4.15
C GLU A 80 11.84 -3.08 -3.44
N SER A 81 11.98 -2.70 -2.17
CA SER A 81 13.13 -3.07 -1.34
C SER A 81 13.24 -4.59 -1.16
N SER A 82 12.11 -5.28 -1.04
CA SER A 82 12.07 -6.74 -0.98
C SER A 82 12.52 -7.35 -2.30
N ALA A 83 12.12 -6.79 -3.44
CA ALA A 83 12.58 -7.24 -4.77
C ALA A 83 14.10 -7.12 -4.92
N ALA A 84 14.69 -6.02 -4.43
CA ALA A 84 16.13 -5.80 -4.47
C ALA A 84 16.94 -6.87 -3.73
N LEU A 85 16.38 -7.50 -2.70
CA LEU A 85 17.02 -8.63 -1.98
C LEU A 85 17.19 -9.88 -2.86
N TYR A 86 16.39 -10.00 -3.91
CA TYR A 86 16.37 -11.16 -4.81
C TYR A 86 17.04 -10.87 -6.16
N GLU A 87 17.40 -9.63 -6.44
CA GLU A 87 17.99 -9.18 -7.71
C GLU A 87 19.49 -9.48 -7.85
N GLY A 88 20.13 -10.00 -6.80
CA GLY A 88 21.60 -10.09 -6.70
C GLY A 88 22.22 -11.49 -6.63
N SER A 89 21.44 -12.57 -6.73
CA SER A 89 21.95 -13.91 -6.37
C SER A 89 22.06 -14.93 -7.52
N ASP A 90 21.38 -14.72 -8.66
CA ASP A 90 21.48 -15.57 -9.85
C ASP A 90 20.81 -14.88 -11.06
N ASP A 91 21.35 -15.09 -12.27
CA ASP A 91 20.86 -14.57 -13.57
C ASP A 91 19.42 -15.00 -13.96
N SER A 92 18.68 -15.62 -13.03
CA SER A 92 17.39 -16.30 -13.30
C SER A 92 16.15 -15.52 -12.85
N GLY A 93 16.30 -14.39 -12.14
CA GLY A 93 15.17 -13.53 -11.68
C GLY A 93 14.23 -14.14 -10.62
N ALA A 94 14.35 -15.44 -10.35
CA ALA A 94 13.52 -16.23 -9.45
C ALA A 94 14.38 -16.90 -8.37
N HIS A 95 14.18 -16.54 -7.09
CA HIS A 95 14.95 -17.10 -5.98
C HIS A 95 14.17 -18.18 -5.24
N ALA A 96 14.75 -19.36 -5.14
CA ALA A 96 14.19 -20.53 -4.47
C ALA A 96 14.43 -20.46 -2.96
N LEU A 97 13.43 -20.04 -2.17
CA LEU A 97 13.44 -20.19 -0.72
C LEU A 97 13.18 -21.65 -0.38
N ARG A 98 14.18 -22.33 0.19
CA ARG A 98 14.02 -23.67 0.74
C ARG A 98 13.42 -23.52 2.15
N LEU A 99 12.17 -23.96 2.33
CA LEU A 99 11.56 -24.09 3.65
C LEU A 99 12.35 -25.16 4.42
N VAL A 100 13.07 -24.75 5.46
CA VAL A 100 13.63 -25.69 6.44
C VAL A 100 12.51 -25.96 7.43
N GLU A 101 11.99 -27.19 7.46
CA GLU A 101 11.16 -27.65 8.58
C GLU A 101 11.98 -27.47 9.86
N GLN A 102 11.61 -26.49 10.70
CA GLN A 102 11.92 -26.55 12.11
C GLN A 102 11.04 -27.64 12.72
N ASP A 103 11.38 -28.90 12.47
CA ASP A 103 10.87 -29.98 13.28
C ASP A 103 11.60 -29.93 14.63
N GLY A 104 10.92 -29.31 15.59
CA GLY A 104 11.21 -29.55 16.99
C GLY A 104 10.93 -31.01 17.34
N GLY A 105 11.87 -31.62 18.06
CA GLY A 105 11.64 -32.85 18.82
C GLY A 105 12.61 -33.98 18.48
N HIS A 106 13.72 -34.05 19.21
CA HIS A 106 13.98 -35.09 20.23
C HIS A 106 15.25 -34.74 21.02
#